data_AF-A0A2A5DMA6-F1
#
_entry.id   AF-A0A2A5DMA6-F1
#
_cell.length_a   1.000
_cell.length_b   1.000
_cell.length_c   1.000
_cell.angle_alpha   90.00
_cell.angle_beta   90.00
_cell.angle_gamma   90.00
#
_symmetry.space_group_name_H-M   'P 1'
#
loop_
_entity.id
_entity.type
_entity.pdbx_description
1 polymer ?
#
loop_
_entity_poly.entity_id
_entity_poly.type
_entity_poly.pdbx_seq_one_letter_code
_entity_poly.pdbx_strand_id
1 'polypeptide(L)'
;MKYNQPIGGAANDPYVDADPGVGIEGSAIPAAAIEDPQREIVDAITQAGITPTDADLTQLYDAIVAIVAAEAVDVLPRGYIGGLALNNNVTDATNDIDIAPGTARDGGHTANILLAAAITKRLDAVFVEGTAAGGLDTGAKAASTFYSVWLIDGTGKSTDVLFSLSSTAPTMPTGFTIKRRIGWIGTDGASAILAFIQDGDRFDLKSFLTDFSGTQTAGVATRTVTAPPNTSYLGNFGIQASAVGTTYLAVTALDQTDITPAAGLSSVDGVKQDVSGTNGTGSDQLAIRVDGSSQLRTRVSVDTILRVTAHGWFDNRGRNS
;
A
#
# COMPACT_ATOMS: atom_id res chain seq x y z
N MET A 1 -18.23 21.42 34.31
CA MET A 1 -18.77 22.06 35.52
C MET A 1 -20.21 21.66 35.90
N LYS A 2 -20.53 21.58 37.21
CA LYS A 2 -21.92 21.58 37.73
C LYS A 2 -22.41 23.01 37.98
N TYR A 3 -23.69 23.29 37.74
CA TYR A 3 -24.26 24.63 38.01
C TYR A 3 -24.18 24.99 39.50
N ASN A 4 -23.65 26.18 39.80
CA ASN A 4 -23.60 26.75 41.14
C ASN A 4 -24.71 27.81 41.25
N GLN A 5 -25.79 27.52 42.00
CA GLN A 5 -26.92 28.44 42.20
C GLN A 5 -26.57 29.63 43.12
N PRO A 6 -27.35 30.74 43.12
CA PRO A 6 -27.15 31.86 44.03
C PRO A 6 -27.06 31.45 45.51
N ILE A 7 -26.26 32.17 46.30
CA ILE A 7 -26.15 31.92 47.75
C ILE A 7 -27.53 32.07 48.40
N GLY A 8 -27.99 31.02 49.08
CA GLY A 8 -29.30 30.99 49.72
C GLY A 8 -30.48 30.64 48.79
N GLY A 9 -30.25 30.48 47.49
CA GLY A 9 -31.23 30.00 46.52
C GLY A 9 -31.43 28.48 46.56
N ALA A 10 -32.56 28.02 46.03
CA ALA A 10 -32.85 26.61 45.82
C ALA A 10 -32.05 26.02 44.65
N ALA A 11 -32.12 24.69 44.52
CA ALA A 11 -31.43 23.96 43.46
C ALA A 11 -31.83 24.46 42.07
N ASN A 12 -30.84 24.90 41.28
CA ASN A 12 -31.00 25.46 39.92
C ASN A 12 -31.71 26.82 39.83
N ASP A 13 -31.80 27.58 40.93
CA ASP A 13 -32.32 28.94 40.87
C ASP A 13 -31.46 29.82 39.94
N PRO A 14 -32.08 30.69 39.12
CA PRO A 14 -31.35 31.61 38.25
C PRO A 14 -30.74 32.76 39.04
N TYR A 15 -29.66 33.34 38.52
CA TYR A 15 -29.15 34.62 39.01
C TYR A 15 -30.07 35.76 38.56
N VAL A 16 -30.35 36.67 39.48
CA VAL A 16 -31.19 37.86 39.26
C VAL A 16 -30.34 39.11 39.48
N ASP A 17 -30.38 40.04 38.53
CA ASP A 17 -29.72 41.33 38.63
C ASP A 17 -30.35 42.21 39.71
N ALA A 18 -29.54 43.07 40.33
CA ALA A 18 -30.06 44.07 41.26
C ALA A 18 -30.85 45.14 40.47
N ASP A 19 -32.03 45.51 40.98
CA ASP A 19 -32.76 46.69 40.53
C ASP A 19 -33.05 47.61 41.73
N PRO A 20 -32.15 48.57 42.01
CA PRO A 20 -32.31 49.52 43.10
C PRO A 20 -33.57 50.40 42.95
N GLY A 21 -34.07 50.60 41.72
CA GLY A 21 -35.23 51.44 41.44
C GLY A 21 -36.54 50.87 42.00
N VAL A 22 -36.59 49.55 42.19
CA VAL A 22 -37.74 48.83 42.79
C VAL A 22 -37.37 48.05 44.06
N GLY A 23 -36.15 48.24 44.58
CA GLY A 23 -35.68 47.61 45.82
C GLY A 23 -35.37 46.12 45.69
N ILE A 24 -35.07 45.63 44.48
CA ILE A 24 -34.63 44.24 44.28
C ILE A 24 -33.12 44.18 44.53
N GLU A 25 -32.72 43.40 45.53
CA GLU A 25 -31.33 43.05 45.78
C GLU A 25 -30.89 41.96 44.80
N GLY A 26 -29.70 42.12 44.21
CA GLY A 26 -29.15 41.15 43.26
C GLY A 26 -28.74 39.85 43.93
N SER A 27 -28.74 38.77 43.16
CA SER A 27 -28.29 37.45 43.61
C SER A 27 -26.83 37.48 44.06
N ALA A 28 -26.57 37.02 45.28
CA ALA A 28 -25.21 36.84 45.78
C ALA A 28 -24.53 35.64 45.08
N ILE A 29 -23.35 35.88 44.50
CA ILE A 29 -22.63 34.89 43.70
C ILE A 29 -21.73 34.03 44.60
N PRO A 30 -21.89 32.69 44.64
CA PRO A 30 -20.94 31.80 45.29
C PRO A 30 -19.57 31.86 44.61
N ALA A 31 -18.50 31.80 45.39
CA ALA A 31 -17.13 31.82 44.87
C ALA A 31 -16.89 30.74 43.80
N ALA A 32 -17.42 29.53 44.01
CA ALA A 32 -17.31 28.41 43.07
C ALA A 32 -17.90 28.73 41.68
N ALA A 33 -18.92 29.59 41.59
CA ALA A 33 -19.49 30.00 40.31
C ALA A 33 -18.51 30.84 39.45
N ILE A 34 -17.49 31.43 40.07
CA ILE A 34 -16.46 32.25 39.42
C ILE A 34 -15.11 31.53 39.35
N GLU A 35 -14.74 30.81 40.40
CA GLU A 35 -13.45 30.12 40.51
C GLU A 35 -13.40 28.86 39.63
N ASP A 36 -14.45 28.03 39.66
CA ASP A 36 -14.45 26.77 38.94
C ASP A 36 -14.29 26.97 37.41
N PRO A 37 -14.93 27.96 36.74
CA PRO A 37 -14.77 28.14 35.30
C PRO A 37 -13.39 28.67 34.96
N GLN A 38 -12.83 29.53 35.81
CA GLN A 38 -11.47 30.02 35.65
C GLN A 38 -10.45 28.88 35.73
N ARG A 39 -10.64 27.94 36.68
CA ARG A 39 -9.80 26.74 36.77
C ARG A 39 -9.96 25.81 35.56
N GLU A 40 -11.18 25.55 35.09
CA GLU A 40 -11.41 24.77 33.86
C GLU A 40 -10.71 25.41 32.64
N ILE A 41 -10.74 26.75 32.53
CA ILE A 41 -10.05 27.50 31.47
C ILE A 41 -8.53 27.39 31.59
N VAL A 42 -7.98 27.58 32.79
CA VAL A 42 -6.53 27.46 33.05
C VAL A 42 -6.04 26.03 32.77
N ASP A 43 -6.82 25.02 33.13
CA ASP A 43 -6.52 23.62 32.85
C ASP A 43 -6.49 23.37 31.34
N ALA A 44 -7.47 23.88 30.58
CA ALA A 44 -7.47 23.77 29.12
C ALA A 44 -6.23 24.42 28.48
N ILE A 45 -5.85 25.63 28.93
CA ILE A 45 -4.65 26.35 28.47
C ILE A 45 -3.38 25.55 28.77
N THR A 46 -3.28 25.01 29.98
CA THR A 46 -2.10 24.24 30.41
C THR A 46 -2.01 22.90 29.67
N GLN A 47 -3.13 22.21 29.45
CA GLN A 47 -3.20 20.95 28.71
C GLN A 47 -2.77 21.13 27.25
N ALA A 48 -3.02 22.30 26.67
CA ALA A 48 -2.53 22.70 25.35
C ALA A 48 -1.03 23.06 25.32
N GLY A 49 -0.32 23.00 26.45
CA GLY A 49 1.09 23.38 26.56
C GLY A 49 1.34 24.89 26.58
N ILE A 50 0.31 25.70 26.73
CA ILE A 50 0.40 27.17 26.80
C ILE A 50 0.56 27.58 28.26
N THR A 51 1.42 28.56 28.54
CA THR A 51 1.57 29.12 29.90
C THR A 51 0.52 30.20 30.14
N PRO A 52 -0.39 30.07 31.11
CA PRO A 52 -1.41 31.09 31.41
C PRO A 52 -0.81 32.45 31.74
N THR A 53 -1.40 33.54 31.24
CA THR A 53 -0.99 34.92 31.49
C THR A 53 -2.17 35.89 31.36
N ASP A 54 -2.22 36.88 32.24
CA ASP A 54 -3.24 37.94 32.16
C ASP A 54 -2.99 38.96 31.03
N ALA A 55 -1.82 38.89 30.38
CA ALA A 55 -1.45 39.79 29.30
C ALA A 55 -2.11 39.43 27.97
N ASP A 56 -2.70 38.24 27.86
CA ASP A 56 -3.29 37.70 26.64
C ASP A 56 -4.69 37.15 26.89
N LEU A 57 -5.68 37.71 26.20
CA LEU A 57 -7.08 37.30 26.31
C LEU A 57 -7.49 36.29 25.22
N THR A 58 -6.57 35.84 24.36
CA THR A 58 -6.85 34.83 23.32
C THR A 58 -6.43 33.42 23.71
N GLN A 59 -5.77 33.23 24.85
CA GLN A 59 -5.18 31.95 25.24
C GLN A 59 -6.16 30.77 25.25
N LEU A 60 -7.41 30.96 25.66
CA LEU A 60 -8.42 29.89 25.63
C LEU A 60 -8.73 29.46 24.20
N TYR A 61 -8.84 30.42 23.26
CA TYR A 61 -9.03 30.11 21.85
C TYR A 61 -7.82 29.36 21.29
N ASP A 62 -6.61 29.85 21.56
CA ASP A 62 -5.38 29.22 21.10
C ASP A 62 -5.20 27.81 21.68
N ALA A 63 -5.61 27.59 22.93
CA ALA A 63 -5.64 26.28 23.57
C ALA A 63 -6.60 25.32 22.88
N ILE A 64 -7.83 25.76 22.59
CA ILE A 64 -8.82 24.95 21.86
C ILE A 64 -8.28 24.62 20.46
N VAL A 65 -7.73 25.59 19.74
CA VAL A 65 -7.13 25.37 18.41
C VAL A 65 -5.98 24.37 18.48
N ALA A 66 -5.08 24.49 19.45
CA ALA A 66 -3.94 23.59 19.63
C ALA A 66 -4.38 22.16 19.97
N ILE A 67 -5.34 21.99 20.89
CA ILE A 67 -5.89 20.68 21.27
C ILE A 67 -6.59 20.02 20.06
N VAL A 68 -7.43 20.77 19.34
CA VAL A 68 -8.12 20.26 18.14
C VAL A 68 -7.12 19.90 17.02
N ALA A 69 -6.08 20.72 16.83
CA ALA A 69 -5.02 20.44 15.87
C ALA A 69 -4.18 19.22 16.25
N ALA A 70 -3.95 18.98 17.54
CA ALA A 70 -3.28 17.78 18.03
C ALA A 70 -4.13 16.51 17.86
N GLU A 71 -5.47 16.63 17.96
CA GLU A 71 -6.40 15.51 17.74
C GLU A 71 -6.76 15.27 16.28
N ALA A 72 -6.48 16.23 15.40
CA ALA A 72 -6.45 16.00 13.96
C ALA A 72 -5.24 15.11 13.63
N VAL A 73 -5.39 13.81 13.88
CA VAL A 73 -4.60 12.79 13.19
C VAL A 73 -4.64 13.19 11.72
N ASP A 74 -3.49 13.36 11.08
CA ASP A 74 -3.36 13.64 9.65
C ASP A 74 -3.95 12.46 8.87
N VAL A 75 -5.27 12.25 8.89
CA VAL A 75 -5.89 11.00 8.43
C VAL A 75 -5.69 10.93 6.94
N LEU A 76 -4.67 10.17 6.53
CA LEU A 76 -4.40 9.94 5.13
C LEU A 76 -5.62 9.21 4.52
N PRO A 77 -5.98 9.51 3.26
CA PRO A 77 -7.06 8.82 2.59
C PRO A 77 -6.90 7.30 2.61
N ARG A 78 -8.02 6.57 2.54
CA ARG A 78 -7.99 5.10 2.41
C ARG A 78 -7.11 4.69 1.23
N GLY A 79 -6.24 3.70 1.47
CA GLY A 79 -5.31 3.21 0.45
C GLY A 79 -4.14 4.15 0.11
N TYR A 80 -3.98 5.28 0.79
CA TYR A 80 -2.88 6.21 0.51
C TYR A 80 -1.51 5.54 0.68
N ILE A 81 -0.62 5.75 -0.31
CA ILE A 81 0.81 5.41 -0.27
C ILE A 81 1.54 6.52 -1.03
N GLY A 82 2.42 7.25 -0.35
CA GLY A 82 3.33 8.22 -0.94
C GLY A 82 4.78 7.94 -0.54
N GLY A 83 5.72 8.06 -1.49
CA GLY A 83 7.09 7.59 -1.30
C GLY A 83 7.15 6.06 -1.25
N LEU A 84 7.95 5.50 -0.33
CA LEU A 84 8.03 4.04 -0.10
C LEU A 84 8.39 3.24 -1.36
N ALA A 85 9.18 3.87 -2.25
CA ALA A 85 9.69 3.21 -3.44
C ALA A 85 10.67 2.10 -3.05
N LEU A 86 10.58 0.98 -3.76
CA LEU A 86 11.43 -0.18 -3.61
C LEU A 86 12.53 -0.11 -4.66
N ASN A 87 13.76 -0.36 -4.26
CA ASN A 87 14.92 -0.37 -5.14
C ASN A 87 15.81 -1.56 -4.82
N ASN A 88 16.38 -2.21 -5.83
CA ASN A 88 17.47 -3.15 -5.59
C ASN A 88 18.63 -2.41 -4.93
N ASN A 89 19.19 -2.98 -3.87
CA ASN A 89 20.31 -2.37 -3.17
C ASN A 89 21.55 -2.26 -4.07
N VAL A 90 22.31 -1.17 -3.92
CA VAL A 90 23.48 -0.89 -4.78
C VAL A 90 24.69 -1.77 -4.43
N THR A 91 24.80 -2.21 -3.17
CA THR A 91 25.93 -3.00 -2.65
C THR A 91 25.66 -4.50 -2.71
N ASP A 92 24.43 -4.92 -2.35
CA ASP A 92 23.98 -6.31 -2.42
C ASP A 92 22.59 -6.42 -3.08
N ALA A 93 22.55 -6.23 -4.40
CA ALA A 93 21.32 -6.42 -5.18
C ALA A 93 20.79 -7.86 -5.15
N THR A 94 21.59 -8.83 -4.67
CA THR A 94 21.20 -10.24 -4.65
C THR A 94 20.23 -10.51 -3.52
N ASN A 95 20.43 -9.89 -2.36
CA ASN A 95 19.68 -10.19 -1.14
C ASN A 95 18.92 -8.99 -0.58
N ASP A 96 19.29 -7.78 -0.95
CA ASP A 96 18.85 -6.59 -0.23
C ASP A 96 17.99 -5.67 -1.11
N ILE A 97 16.99 -5.07 -0.45
CA ILE A 97 16.12 -4.03 -1.01
C ILE A 97 16.27 -2.78 -0.17
N ASP A 98 16.45 -1.66 -0.86
CA ASP A 98 16.34 -0.32 -0.30
C ASP A 98 14.89 0.15 -0.40
N ILE A 99 14.37 0.66 0.71
CA ILE A 99 13.03 1.23 0.81
C ILE A 99 13.19 2.72 1.09
N ALA A 100 12.74 3.56 0.16
CA ALA A 100 12.76 4.99 0.30
C ALA A 100 11.82 5.46 1.43
N PRO A 101 12.09 6.61 2.07
CA PRO A 101 11.18 7.17 3.05
C PRO A 101 9.81 7.48 2.43
N GLY A 102 8.80 7.54 3.28
CA GLY A 102 7.44 7.85 2.85
C GLY A 102 6.40 7.48 3.89
N THR A 103 5.14 7.63 3.53
CA THR A 103 4.02 7.41 4.45
C THR A 103 2.87 6.71 3.76
N ALA A 104 2.14 5.91 4.51
CA ALA A 104 0.98 5.18 4.02
C ALA A 104 -0.13 5.13 5.07
N ARG A 105 -1.38 5.02 4.61
CA ARG A 105 -2.47 4.55 5.47
C ARG A 105 -2.32 3.04 5.64
N ASP A 106 -2.47 2.52 6.86
CA ASP A 106 -2.41 1.08 7.12
C ASP A 106 -3.52 0.31 6.38
N GLY A 107 -3.35 -1.01 6.26
CA GLY A 107 -4.32 -1.86 5.56
C GLY A 107 -5.69 -1.94 6.23
N GLY A 108 -5.77 -1.68 7.55
CA GLY A 108 -7.04 -1.60 8.28
C GLY A 108 -7.72 -0.23 8.16
N HIS A 109 -7.06 0.75 7.56
CA HIS A 109 -7.50 2.14 7.46
C HIS A 109 -7.76 2.78 8.83
N THR A 110 -7.00 2.38 9.85
CA THR A 110 -7.06 2.83 11.25
C THR A 110 -5.95 3.80 11.65
N ALA A 111 -4.77 3.71 11.06
CA ALA A 111 -3.60 4.50 11.41
C ALA A 111 -2.72 4.83 10.19
N ASN A 112 -1.88 5.84 10.31
CA ASN A 112 -0.82 6.10 9.32
C ASN A 112 0.46 5.43 9.77
N ILE A 113 1.29 5.06 8.80
CA ILE A 113 2.61 4.48 9.03
C ILE A 113 3.63 5.35 8.29
N LEU A 114 4.57 5.94 9.04
CA LEU A 114 5.59 6.85 8.51
C LEU A 114 6.97 6.20 8.59
N LEU A 115 7.54 5.89 7.43
CA LEU A 115 8.97 5.58 7.34
C LEU A 115 9.76 6.87 7.16
N ALA A 116 10.32 7.38 8.26
CA ALA A 116 10.96 8.70 8.30
C ALA A 116 12.29 8.78 7.50
N ALA A 117 13.00 7.66 7.36
CA ALA A 117 14.28 7.57 6.65
C ALA A 117 14.33 6.31 5.81
N ALA A 118 15.16 6.31 4.76
CA ALA A 118 15.39 5.11 3.97
C ALA A 118 15.97 3.99 4.83
N ILE A 119 15.52 2.77 4.62
CA ILE A 119 16.08 1.56 5.25
C ILE A 119 16.40 0.51 4.19
N THR A 120 17.39 -0.32 4.48
CA THR A 120 17.71 -1.51 3.69
C THR A 120 17.25 -2.74 4.45
N LYS A 121 16.60 -3.70 3.79
CA LYS A 121 16.24 -5.00 4.40
C LYS A 121 16.73 -6.15 3.56
N ARG A 122 17.17 -7.22 4.24
CA ARG A 122 17.74 -8.42 3.62
C ARG A 122 16.71 -9.54 3.57
N LEU A 123 16.44 -10.06 2.38
CA LEU A 123 15.48 -11.14 2.15
C LEU A 123 16.00 -12.50 2.62
N ASP A 124 17.31 -12.69 2.68
CA ASP A 124 17.98 -13.94 3.04
C ASP A 124 18.18 -14.14 4.55
N ALA A 125 17.63 -13.25 5.38
CA ALA A 125 17.74 -13.32 6.83
C ALA A 125 16.38 -13.12 7.51
N VAL A 126 16.18 -13.85 8.62
CA VAL A 126 15.00 -13.73 9.49
C VAL A 126 14.88 -12.29 10.00
N PHE A 127 13.64 -11.82 10.13
CA PHE A 127 13.33 -10.47 10.56
C PHE A 127 14.07 -10.07 11.86
N VAL A 128 14.74 -8.92 11.78
CA VAL A 128 15.29 -8.18 12.92
C VAL A 128 14.98 -6.70 12.69
N GLU A 129 14.56 -5.99 13.73
CA GLU A 129 14.23 -4.56 13.66
C GLU A 129 15.46 -3.72 13.29
N GLY A 130 15.32 -2.77 12.37
CA GLY A 130 16.35 -1.84 11.91
C GLY A 130 16.81 -2.00 10.45
N THR A 131 17.68 -1.09 10.03
CA THR A 131 18.27 -1.05 8.68
C THR A 131 19.43 -2.04 8.52
N ALA A 132 19.66 -2.50 7.29
CA ALA A 132 20.60 -3.57 6.91
C ALA A 132 20.39 -4.89 7.68
N ALA A 133 19.20 -5.07 8.26
CA ALA A 133 18.82 -6.22 9.05
C ALA A 133 17.93 -7.18 8.24
N GLY A 134 17.75 -8.40 8.75
CA GLY A 134 16.88 -9.37 8.09
C GLY A 134 15.43 -8.87 8.01
N GLY A 135 14.75 -9.23 6.94
CA GLY A 135 13.38 -8.81 6.65
C GLY A 135 12.40 -9.97 6.50
N LEU A 136 12.84 -11.23 6.43
CA LEU A 136 11.95 -12.35 6.15
C LEU A 136 11.15 -12.77 7.39
N ASP A 137 9.82 -12.82 7.27
CA ASP A 137 8.93 -13.13 8.39
C ASP A 137 9.02 -14.58 8.87
N THR A 138 9.15 -15.51 7.92
CA THR A 138 9.11 -16.96 8.14
C THR A 138 9.94 -17.70 7.09
N GLY A 139 10.46 -18.86 7.48
CA GLY A 139 11.16 -19.75 6.56
C GLY A 139 12.50 -19.20 6.09
N ALA A 140 12.85 -19.51 4.84
CA ALA A 140 14.09 -19.11 4.19
C ALA A 140 13.83 -18.60 2.78
N LYS A 141 14.75 -17.78 2.26
CA LYS A 141 14.71 -17.30 0.88
C LYS A 141 14.74 -18.46 -0.11
N ALA A 142 13.78 -18.47 -1.02
CA ALA A 142 13.59 -19.50 -2.04
C ALA A 142 13.85 -18.93 -3.44
N ALA A 143 14.23 -19.81 -4.37
CA ALA A 143 14.38 -19.51 -5.79
C ALA A 143 13.00 -19.37 -6.47
N SER A 144 12.95 -18.62 -7.57
CA SER A 144 11.75 -18.46 -8.42
C SER A 144 10.49 -18.11 -7.63
N THR A 145 10.62 -17.22 -6.65
CA THR A 145 9.58 -16.97 -5.65
C THR A 145 9.33 -15.48 -5.49
N PHE A 146 8.05 -15.08 -5.43
CA PHE A 146 7.65 -13.71 -5.12
C PHE A 146 7.35 -13.54 -3.63
N TYR A 147 7.88 -12.46 -3.07
CA TYR A 147 7.67 -12.04 -1.69
C TYR A 147 6.98 -10.68 -1.67
N SER A 148 5.88 -10.61 -0.93
CA SER A 148 5.19 -9.37 -0.66
C SER A 148 6.00 -8.52 0.31
N VAL A 149 6.08 -7.23 0.03
CA VAL A 149 6.79 -6.25 0.88
C VAL A 149 5.76 -5.52 1.73
N TRP A 150 5.95 -5.55 3.04
CA TRP A 150 5.05 -4.96 4.03
C TRP A 150 5.78 -3.89 4.83
N LEU A 151 5.19 -2.71 4.90
CA LEU A 151 5.51 -1.71 5.90
C LEU A 151 4.79 -2.09 7.19
N ILE A 152 5.48 -2.09 8.32
CA ILE A 152 4.96 -2.50 9.62
C ILE A 152 5.28 -1.46 10.69
N ASP A 153 4.38 -1.34 11.68
CA ASP A 153 4.57 -0.44 12.81
C ASP A 153 3.87 -0.96 14.08
N GLY A 154 4.19 -0.38 15.22
CA GLY A 154 3.55 -0.67 16.49
C GLY A 154 4.04 0.25 17.61
N THR A 155 3.27 0.32 18.69
CA THR A 155 3.61 1.19 19.83
C THR A 155 4.98 0.83 20.43
N GLY A 156 5.88 1.81 20.49
CA GLY A 156 7.24 1.61 21.00
C GLY A 156 8.17 0.88 20.03
N LYS A 157 7.76 0.71 18.77
CA LYS A 157 8.59 0.19 17.68
C LYS A 157 9.00 1.30 16.73
N SER A 158 10.12 1.09 16.04
CA SER A 158 10.44 1.88 14.87
C SER A 158 9.73 1.28 13.66
N THR A 159 9.11 2.12 12.82
CA THR A 159 8.55 1.66 11.55
C THR A 159 9.59 0.88 10.74
N ASP A 160 9.23 -0.29 10.25
CA ASP A 160 10.14 -1.21 9.58
C ASP A 160 9.47 -1.89 8.39
N VAL A 161 10.22 -2.72 7.66
CA VAL A 161 9.76 -3.47 6.50
C VAL A 161 9.99 -4.97 6.69
N LEU A 162 9.00 -5.74 6.24
CA LEU A 162 8.91 -7.18 6.35
C LEU A 162 8.64 -7.79 4.97
N PHE A 163 9.31 -8.89 4.64
CA PHE A 163 9.07 -9.71 3.47
C PHE A 163 8.29 -10.95 3.86
N SER A 164 7.27 -11.30 3.07
CA SER A 164 6.42 -12.46 3.34
C SER A 164 5.95 -13.14 2.06
N LEU A 165 5.80 -14.45 2.11
CA LEU A 165 5.09 -15.22 1.07
C LEU A 165 3.58 -14.91 1.06
N SER A 166 3.04 -14.34 2.14
CA SER A 166 1.62 -14.04 2.29
C SER A 166 1.30 -12.62 1.86
N SER A 167 0.51 -12.47 0.80
CA SER A 167 0.05 -11.18 0.29
C SER A 167 -1.12 -10.58 1.05
N THR A 168 -1.64 -11.28 2.07
CA THR A 168 -2.81 -10.85 2.86
C THR A 168 -2.54 -10.84 4.36
N ALA A 169 -1.75 -11.79 4.85
CA ALA A 169 -1.51 -11.99 6.28
C ALA A 169 -0.06 -12.44 6.53
N PRO A 170 0.92 -11.52 6.49
CA PRO A 170 2.27 -11.83 6.94
C PRO A 170 2.28 -12.19 8.43
N THR A 171 3.28 -12.99 8.83
CA THR A 171 3.49 -13.31 10.24
C THR A 171 4.15 -12.12 10.93
N MET A 172 3.38 -11.38 11.74
CA MET A 172 3.85 -10.14 12.34
C MET A 172 4.88 -10.42 13.47
N PRO A 173 6.07 -9.78 13.45
CA PRO A 173 7.00 -9.83 14.56
C PRO A 173 6.41 -9.20 15.83
N THR A 174 6.87 -9.63 17.01
CA THR A 174 6.33 -9.17 18.29
C THR A 174 6.42 -7.65 18.46
N GLY A 175 5.30 -7.04 18.86
CA GLY A 175 5.18 -5.60 19.10
C GLY A 175 4.72 -4.79 17.88
N PHE A 176 4.80 -5.34 16.67
CA PHE A 176 4.23 -4.72 15.48
C PHE A 176 2.76 -5.13 15.33
N THR A 177 1.87 -4.15 15.22
CA THR A 177 0.41 -4.33 15.29
C THR A 177 -0.33 -3.84 14.06
N ILE A 178 0.27 -2.93 13.29
CA ILE A 178 -0.31 -2.40 12.04
C ILE A 178 0.63 -2.68 10.87
N LYS A 179 0.04 -2.82 9.68
CA LYS A 179 0.78 -3.21 8.47
C LYS A 179 0.15 -2.68 7.19
N ARG A 180 0.97 -2.53 6.16
CA ARG A 180 0.55 -2.13 4.82
C ARG A 180 1.40 -2.79 3.74
N ARG A 181 0.78 -3.44 2.75
CA ARG A 181 1.53 -3.98 1.60
C ARG A 181 1.94 -2.82 0.69
N ILE A 182 3.22 -2.73 0.38
CA ILE A 182 3.81 -1.65 -0.43
C ILE A 182 4.45 -2.13 -1.73
N GLY A 183 4.40 -3.43 -2.01
CA GLY A 183 4.87 -3.98 -3.28
C GLY A 183 5.12 -5.47 -3.26
N TRP A 184 5.86 -5.91 -4.26
CA TRP A 184 6.39 -7.25 -4.43
C TRP A 184 7.84 -7.19 -4.89
N ILE A 185 8.61 -8.20 -4.51
CA ILE A 185 9.93 -8.51 -5.08
C ILE A 185 9.95 -9.98 -5.46
N GLY A 186 10.66 -10.32 -6.53
CA GLY A 186 10.81 -11.70 -7.00
C GLY A 186 12.26 -12.16 -6.92
N THR A 187 12.47 -13.46 -6.78
CA THR A 187 13.78 -14.11 -6.94
C THR A 187 13.85 -14.92 -8.23
N ASP A 188 15.03 -15.02 -8.83
CA ASP A 188 15.29 -15.89 -9.98
C ASP A 188 15.55 -17.35 -9.57
N GLY A 189 15.86 -18.20 -10.55
CA GLY A 189 16.18 -19.61 -10.34
C GLY A 189 17.45 -19.87 -9.51
N ALA A 190 18.31 -18.86 -9.32
CA ALA A 190 19.49 -18.90 -8.46
C ALA A 190 19.25 -18.21 -7.10
N SER A 191 17.99 -17.90 -6.79
CA SER A 191 17.57 -17.14 -5.61
C SER A 191 18.12 -15.70 -5.56
N ALA A 192 18.61 -15.10 -6.64
CA ALA A 192 18.95 -13.68 -6.66
C ALA A 192 17.69 -12.83 -6.83
N ILE A 193 17.59 -11.69 -6.16
CA ILE A 193 16.45 -10.78 -6.35
C ILE A 193 16.47 -10.24 -7.80
N LEU A 194 15.31 -10.31 -8.45
CA LEU A 194 15.11 -9.76 -9.78
C LEU A 194 15.36 -8.26 -9.78
N ALA A 195 16.16 -7.78 -10.71
CA ALA A 195 16.44 -6.36 -10.84
C ALA A 195 15.25 -5.63 -11.50
N PHE A 196 14.78 -4.54 -10.90
CA PHE A 196 13.60 -3.80 -11.38
C PHE A 196 13.74 -2.27 -11.23
N ILE A 197 12.85 -1.56 -11.90
CA ILE A 197 12.57 -0.14 -11.74
C ILE A 197 11.11 -0.03 -11.33
N GLN A 198 10.83 0.71 -10.26
CA GLN A 198 9.46 1.00 -9.85
C GLN A 198 9.09 2.44 -10.24
N ASP A 199 7.97 2.58 -10.95
CA ASP A 199 7.28 3.85 -11.17
C ASP A 199 5.83 3.73 -10.69
N GLY A 200 5.57 4.22 -9.48
CA GLY A 200 4.27 4.07 -8.83
C GLY A 200 3.87 2.61 -8.65
N ASP A 201 2.86 2.19 -9.41
CA ASP A 201 2.28 0.83 -9.40
C ASP A 201 2.87 -0.06 -10.50
N ARG A 202 3.74 0.46 -11.37
CA ARG A 202 4.43 -0.29 -12.43
C ARG A 202 5.83 -0.70 -11.97
N PHE A 203 6.15 -1.96 -12.20
CA PHE A 203 7.46 -2.55 -11.93
C PHE A 203 8.01 -3.11 -13.24
N ASP A 204 9.04 -2.49 -13.80
CA ASP A 204 9.72 -2.96 -15.01
C ASP A 204 10.99 -3.72 -14.62
N LEU A 205 11.16 -4.93 -15.13
CA LEU A 205 12.40 -5.68 -15.00
C LEU A 205 13.53 -4.97 -15.77
N LYS A 206 14.71 -4.85 -15.15
CA LYS A 206 15.91 -4.28 -15.82
C LYS A 206 16.47 -5.20 -16.90
N SER A 207 16.27 -6.51 -16.75
CA SER A 207 16.57 -7.50 -17.77
C SER A 207 15.31 -8.31 -18.02
N PHE A 208 14.89 -8.38 -19.27
CA PHE A 208 13.74 -9.21 -19.65
C PHE A 208 14.08 -10.69 -19.47
N LEU A 209 13.08 -11.48 -19.07
CA LEU A 209 13.21 -12.91 -18.81
C LEU A 209 12.34 -13.70 -19.77
N THR A 210 12.83 -14.83 -20.28
CA THR A 210 12.02 -15.73 -21.09
C THR A 210 11.23 -16.67 -20.19
N ASP A 211 9.91 -16.47 -20.10
CA ASP A 211 9.00 -17.37 -19.38
C ASP A 211 8.71 -18.63 -20.21
N PHE A 212 8.66 -18.50 -21.53
CA PHE A 212 8.47 -19.63 -22.44
C PHE A 212 9.11 -19.37 -23.81
N SER A 213 9.76 -20.39 -24.36
CA SER A 213 10.19 -20.39 -25.76
C SER A 213 10.14 -21.82 -26.29
N GLY A 214 9.21 -22.09 -27.19
CA GLY A 214 9.07 -23.42 -27.77
C GLY A 214 7.81 -23.54 -28.63
N THR A 215 7.58 -24.73 -29.15
CA THR A 215 6.36 -25.01 -29.91
C THR A 215 5.17 -25.12 -28.98
N GLN A 216 4.11 -24.37 -29.26
CA GLN A 216 2.78 -24.64 -28.73
C GLN A 216 1.96 -25.35 -29.80
N THR A 217 1.41 -26.51 -29.44
CA THR A 217 0.45 -27.24 -30.26
C THR A 217 -0.87 -26.47 -30.33
N ALA A 218 -1.56 -26.55 -31.47
CA ALA A 218 -2.88 -25.96 -31.70
C ALA A 218 -3.82 -26.23 -30.52
N GLY A 219 -4.41 -25.16 -30.00
CA GLY A 219 -5.25 -25.21 -28.81
C GLY A 219 -4.70 -24.41 -27.64
N VAL A 220 -5.22 -24.72 -26.46
CA VAL A 220 -5.04 -23.93 -25.23
C VAL A 220 -3.91 -24.50 -24.36
N ALA A 221 -3.16 -23.62 -23.73
CA ALA A 221 -2.15 -23.94 -22.72
C ALA A 221 -2.17 -22.89 -21.61
N THR A 222 -2.02 -23.36 -20.38
CA THR A 222 -1.74 -22.51 -19.22
C THR A 222 -0.25 -22.24 -19.14
N ARG A 223 0.13 -20.99 -18.87
CA ARG A 223 1.53 -20.56 -18.75
C ARG A 223 1.75 -19.92 -17.39
N THR A 224 2.74 -20.42 -16.65
CA THR A 224 3.31 -19.67 -15.53
C THR A 224 4.19 -18.56 -16.10
N VAL A 225 4.06 -17.35 -15.57
CA VAL A 225 4.81 -16.17 -16.01
C VAL A 225 5.49 -15.49 -14.84
N THR A 226 6.53 -14.70 -15.13
CA THR A 226 7.27 -13.96 -14.09
C THR A 226 6.51 -12.68 -13.71
N ALA A 227 5.47 -12.84 -12.89
CA ALA A 227 4.79 -11.76 -12.17
C ALA A 227 4.30 -12.29 -10.81
N PRO A 228 4.09 -11.40 -9.82
CA PRO A 228 3.52 -11.82 -8.56
C PRO A 228 2.07 -12.33 -8.70
N PRO A 229 1.60 -13.22 -7.81
CA PRO A 229 0.21 -13.69 -7.82
C PRO A 229 -0.81 -12.56 -7.75
N ASN A 230 -1.94 -12.73 -8.46
CA ASN A 230 -3.06 -11.78 -8.49
C ASN A 230 -2.68 -10.34 -8.91
N THR A 231 -1.66 -10.19 -9.76
CA THR A 231 -1.26 -8.90 -10.36
C THR A 231 -1.54 -8.88 -11.87
N SER A 232 -1.17 -7.80 -12.55
CA SER A 232 -1.17 -7.78 -14.02
C SER A 232 0.25 -7.96 -14.54
N TYR A 233 0.51 -9.07 -15.21
CA TYR A 233 1.76 -9.33 -15.90
C TYR A 233 1.91 -8.42 -17.12
N LEU A 234 3.06 -7.75 -17.24
CA LEU A 234 3.46 -7.01 -18.42
C LEU A 234 4.49 -7.83 -19.18
N GLY A 235 4.14 -8.32 -20.36
CA GLY A 235 5.05 -9.17 -21.14
C GLY A 235 4.84 -9.06 -22.64
N ASN A 236 5.87 -9.46 -23.36
CA ASN A 236 5.84 -9.57 -24.81
C ASN A 236 5.49 -11.00 -25.21
N PHE A 237 4.52 -11.11 -26.11
CA PHE A 237 4.06 -12.36 -26.68
C PHE A 237 4.38 -12.34 -28.17
N GLY A 238 5.21 -13.29 -28.61
CA GLY A 238 5.62 -13.42 -30.00
C GLY A 238 5.29 -14.79 -30.56
N ILE A 239 4.83 -14.82 -31.81
CA ILE A 239 4.63 -16.05 -32.56
C ILE A 239 5.48 -16.07 -33.82
N GLN A 240 5.88 -17.27 -34.24
CA GLN A 240 6.53 -17.49 -35.52
C GLN A 240 5.81 -18.60 -36.29
N ALA A 241 5.35 -18.27 -37.50
CA ALA A 241 4.62 -19.20 -38.35
C ALA A 241 5.52 -20.37 -38.80
N SER A 242 5.10 -21.59 -38.51
CA SER A 242 5.84 -22.82 -38.85
C SER A 242 5.61 -23.32 -40.28
N ALA A 243 4.62 -22.80 -41.00
CA ALA A 243 4.24 -23.19 -42.36
C ALA A 243 3.53 -22.05 -43.10
N VAL A 244 3.23 -22.25 -44.40
CA VAL A 244 2.44 -21.29 -45.21
C VAL A 244 1.00 -21.24 -44.70
N GLY A 245 0.61 -20.10 -44.14
CA GLY A 245 -0.74 -19.85 -43.60
C GLY A 245 -0.73 -18.75 -42.55
N THR A 246 -1.91 -18.30 -42.11
CA THR A 246 -2.03 -17.33 -41.01
C THR A 246 -2.08 -18.06 -39.67
N THR A 247 -1.22 -17.66 -38.75
CA THR A 247 -1.25 -18.14 -37.34
C THR A 247 -1.90 -17.06 -36.48
N TYR A 248 -2.79 -17.47 -35.56
CA TYR A 248 -3.44 -16.58 -34.61
C TYR A 248 -3.10 -16.99 -33.18
N LEU A 249 -2.83 -16.00 -32.32
CA LEU A 249 -2.65 -16.14 -30.87
C LEU A 249 -3.75 -15.38 -30.13
N ALA A 250 -4.31 -15.99 -29.09
CA ALA A 250 -5.06 -15.30 -28.06
C ALA A 250 -4.38 -15.50 -26.70
N VAL A 251 -4.28 -14.41 -25.93
CA VAL A 251 -3.77 -14.40 -24.56
C VAL A 251 -4.85 -13.84 -23.66
N THR A 252 -5.26 -14.59 -22.64
CA THR A 252 -6.34 -14.17 -21.73
C THR A 252 -6.00 -14.50 -20.28
N ALA A 253 -6.60 -13.76 -19.35
CA ALA A 253 -6.56 -14.14 -17.94
C ALA A 253 -7.35 -15.44 -17.73
N LEU A 254 -6.97 -16.25 -16.74
CA LEU A 254 -7.66 -17.52 -16.48
C LEU A 254 -9.09 -17.31 -15.98
N ASP A 255 -9.37 -16.18 -15.33
CA ASP A 255 -10.69 -15.75 -14.85
C ASP A 255 -11.62 -15.24 -15.98
N GLN A 256 -11.08 -14.97 -17.17
CA GLN A 256 -11.84 -14.61 -18.35
C GLN A 256 -12.29 -15.87 -19.11
N THR A 257 -13.45 -15.78 -19.75
CA THR A 257 -13.92 -16.79 -20.69
C THR A 257 -12.89 -17.01 -21.80
N ASP A 258 -12.61 -18.27 -22.12
CA ASP A 258 -11.69 -18.62 -23.18
C ASP A 258 -12.24 -18.21 -24.57
N ILE A 259 -11.34 -17.78 -25.46
CA ILE A 259 -11.68 -17.24 -26.78
C ILE A 259 -10.90 -18.00 -27.84
N THR A 260 -11.59 -18.53 -28.84
CA THR A 260 -10.95 -19.11 -30.03
C THR A 260 -10.29 -18.01 -30.88
N PRO A 261 -8.96 -18.08 -31.14
CA PRO A 261 -8.27 -17.13 -31.99
C PRO A 261 -8.83 -17.13 -33.42
N ALA A 262 -9.17 -15.96 -33.97
CA ALA A 262 -9.64 -15.82 -35.35
C ALA A 262 -9.41 -14.39 -35.89
N ALA A 263 -9.47 -14.22 -37.21
CA ALA A 263 -9.46 -12.92 -37.85
C ALA A 263 -10.59 -12.02 -37.32
N GLY A 264 -10.33 -10.73 -37.14
CA GLY A 264 -11.36 -9.76 -36.71
C GLY A 264 -11.60 -9.66 -35.20
N LEU A 265 -11.27 -10.66 -34.37
CA LEU A 265 -11.36 -10.59 -32.90
C LEU A 265 -10.18 -9.85 -32.23
N SER A 266 -10.35 -8.56 -31.93
CA SER A 266 -9.42 -7.86 -31.03
C SER A 266 -9.85 -8.19 -29.61
N SER A 267 -9.11 -9.02 -28.88
CA SER A 267 -9.51 -9.31 -27.50
C SER A 267 -9.42 -8.03 -26.67
N VAL A 268 -10.33 -7.85 -25.72
CA VAL A 268 -10.52 -6.62 -24.94
C VAL A 268 -9.27 -6.24 -24.11
N ASP A 269 -8.30 -7.16 -23.96
CA ASP A 269 -7.02 -6.95 -23.27
C ASP A 269 -5.79 -7.45 -24.07
N GLY A 270 -5.88 -7.78 -25.37
CA GLY A 270 -4.74 -8.39 -26.06
C GLY A 270 -4.82 -8.54 -27.59
N VAL A 271 -3.77 -8.12 -28.26
CA VAL A 271 -3.61 -7.98 -29.72
C VAL A 271 -3.67 -9.33 -30.46
N LYS A 272 -4.17 -9.26 -31.69
CA LYS A 272 -4.01 -10.28 -32.74
C LYS A 272 -2.59 -10.21 -33.29
N GLN A 273 -1.87 -11.30 -33.18
CA GLN A 273 -0.66 -11.45 -33.95
C GLN A 273 -1.02 -12.18 -35.24
N ASP A 274 -1.14 -11.43 -36.33
CA ASP A 274 -1.35 -12.02 -37.65
C ASP A 274 -0.01 -12.05 -38.38
N VAL A 275 0.46 -13.27 -38.62
CA VAL A 275 1.72 -13.50 -39.31
C VAL A 275 1.44 -14.38 -40.51
N SER A 276 1.87 -13.94 -41.69
CA SER A 276 1.72 -14.66 -42.95
C SER A 276 3.07 -14.87 -43.63
N GLY A 277 3.23 -16.01 -44.31
CA GLY A 277 4.47 -16.41 -44.99
C GLY A 277 5.35 -17.35 -44.16
N THR A 278 6.25 -18.08 -44.84
CA THR A 278 7.21 -18.99 -44.20
C THR A 278 8.11 -18.21 -43.25
N ASN A 279 8.18 -18.61 -41.97
CA ASN A 279 8.95 -17.92 -40.93
C ASN A 279 8.55 -16.46 -40.68
N GLY A 280 7.33 -16.06 -40.99
CA GLY A 280 6.85 -14.76 -40.53
C GLY A 280 6.95 -14.69 -38.99
N THR A 281 7.16 -13.49 -38.46
CA THR A 281 7.19 -13.23 -37.02
C THR A 281 6.30 -12.05 -36.65
N GLY A 282 5.65 -12.14 -35.50
CA GLY A 282 4.94 -11.05 -34.86
C GLY A 282 5.36 -10.99 -33.40
N SER A 283 5.31 -9.81 -32.79
CA SER A 283 5.35 -9.66 -31.33
C SER A 283 4.54 -8.46 -30.84
N ASP A 284 3.79 -8.60 -29.74
CA ASP A 284 3.09 -7.50 -29.09
C ASP A 284 3.31 -7.55 -27.57
N GLN A 285 3.35 -6.38 -26.94
CA GLN A 285 3.43 -6.27 -25.48
C GLN A 285 2.03 -6.08 -24.90
N LEU A 286 1.66 -6.92 -23.93
CA LEU A 286 0.33 -6.95 -23.31
C LEU A 286 0.44 -6.88 -21.79
N ALA A 287 -0.60 -6.33 -21.17
CA ALA A 287 -0.81 -6.37 -19.72
C ALA A 287 -2.00 -7.30 -19.41
N ILE A 288 -1.75 -8.46 -18.80
CA ILE A 288 -2.77 -9.50 -18.58
C ILE A 288 -2.82 -9.86 -17.09
N ARG A 289 -4.03 -9.96 -16.50
CA ARG A 289 -4.18 -10.43 -15.11
C ARG A 289 -3.73 -11.88 -14.99
N VAL A 290 -2.93 -12.16 -13.96
CA VAL A 290 -2.52 -13.51 -13.58
C VAL A 290 -3.32 -13.97 -12.36
N ASP A 291 -3.49 -15.28 -12.23
CA ASP A 291 -4.18 -15.87 -11.08
C ASP A 291 -3.29 -15.93 -9.82
N GLY A 292 -3.80 -16.60 -8.78
CA GLY A 292 -3.08 -16.82 -7.52
C GLY A 292 -1.83 -17.73 -7.64
N SER A 293 -1.61 -18.36 -8.80
CA SER A 293 -0.42 -19.17 -9.11
C SER A 293 0.48 -18.51 -10.15
N SER A 294 0.27 -17.24 -10.46
CA SER A 294 1.01 -16.48 -11.48
C SER A 294 0.85 -17.07 -12.88
N GLN A 295 -0.36 -17.53 -13.20
CA GLN A 295 -0.68 -18.16 -14.47
C GLN A 295 -1.65 -17.36 -15.33
N LEU A 296 -1.47 -17.50 -16.64
CA LEU A 296 -2.37 -16.97 -17.68
C LEU A 296 -2.65 -18.03 -18.76
N ARG A 297 -3.56 -17.72 -19.67
CA ARG A 297 -3.95 -18.60 -20.79
C ARG A 297 -3.35 -18.13 -22.10
N THR A 298 -2.78 -19.05 -22.85
CA THR A 298 -2.37 -18.86 -24.26
C THR A 298 -3.12 -19.85 -25.13
N ARG A 299 -3.61 -19.42 -26.29
CA ARG A 299 -4.28 -20.30 -27.25
C ARG A 299 -3.81 -19.97 -28.66
N VAL A 300 -3.39 -20.97 -29.41
CA VAL A 300 -2.89 -20.81 -30.79
C VAL A 300 -3.78 -21.58 -31.76
N SER A 301 -4.01 -21.03 -32.95
CA SER A 301 -4.88 -21.65 -33.97
C SER A 301 -4.26 -22.84 -34.67
N VAL A 302 -2.92 -22.87 -34.74
CA VAL A 302 -2.10 -23.90 -35.38
C VAL A 302 -0.81 -24.08 -34.59
N ASP A 303 -0.10 -25.18 -34.82
CA ASP A 303 1.20 -25.42 -34.21
C ASP A 303 2.19 -24.32 -34.58
N THR A 304 2.66 -23.59 -33.57
CA THR A 304 3.51 -22.41 -33.76
C THR A 304 4.60 -22.37 -32.71
N ILE A 305 5.73 -21.75 -33.04
CA ILE A 305 6.68 -21.34 -32.01
C ILE A 305 6.05 -20.15 -31.30
N LEU A 306 5.93 -20.25 -29.98
CA LEU A 306 5.50 -19.18 -29.08
C LEU A 306 6.70 -18.76 -28.23
N ARG A 307 6.86 -17.45 -28.08
CA ARG A 307 7.81 -16.81 -27.17
C ARG A 307 7.03 -15.93 -26.20
N VAL A 308 7.26 -16.12 -24.91
CA VAL A 308 6.68 -15.30 -23.84
C VAL A 308 7.84 -14.73 -23.05
N THR A 309 7.92 -13.41 -23.00
CA THR A 309 9.03 -12.68 -22.37
C THR A 309 8.47 -11.71 -21.34
N ALA A 310 8.92 -11.83 -20.09
CA ALA A 310 8.54 -10.94 -19.00
C ALA A 310 9.24 -9.60 -19.14
N HIS A 311 8.45 -8.54 -19.09
CA HIS A 311 8.95 -7.16 -18.99
C HIS A 311 8.72 -6.59 -17.60
N GLY A 312 7.73 -7.08 -16.85
CA GLY A 312 7.40 -6.52 -15.55
C GLY A 312 5.98 -6.89 -15.10
N TRP A 313 5.45 -6.10 -14.19
CA TRP A 313 4.07 -6.23 -13.72
C TRP A 313 3.51 -4.90 -13.23
N PHE A 314 2.19 -4.83 -13.13
CA PHE A 314 1.48 -3.79 -12.40
C PHE A 314 0.93 -4.35 -11.10
N ASP A 315 1.19 -3.66 -10.00
CA ASP A 315 0.71 -3.99 -8.67
C ASP A 315 0.00 -2.78 -8.05
N ASN A 316 -1.30 -2.93 -7.76
CA ASN A 316 -2.07 -1.91 -7.05
C ASN A 316 -1.70 -1.81 -5.56
N ARG A 317 -0.79 -2.67 -5.09
CA ARG A 317 -0.26 -2.73 -3.72
C ARG A 317 -1.35 -2.84 -2.67
N GLY A 318 -2.52 -3.42 -2.99
CA GLY A 318 -3.66 -3.50 -2.07
C GLY A 318 -4.22 -2.13 -1.66
N ARG A 319 -4.17 -1.11 -2.54
CA ARG A 319 -4.82 0.20 -2.30
C ARG A 319 -6.35 0.10 -2.25
N ASN A 320 -6.91 -0.92 -2.89
CA ASN A 320 -8.36 -1.12 -3.03
C ASN A 320 -8.92 -2.21 -2.09
N SER A 321 -8.12 -2.70 -1.13
CA SER A 321 -8.56 -3.69 -0.13
C SER A 321 -9.11 -3.04 1.13
#